data_AF-A0A6F8SP30-F1
#
_entry.id   AF-A0A6F8SP30-F1
#
_cell.length_a   1.000
_cell.length_b   1.000
_cell.length_c   1.000
_cell.angle_alpha   90.00
_cell.angle_beta   90.00
_cell.angle_gamma   90.00
#
_symmetry.space_group_name_H-M   'P 1'
#
loop_
_entity.id
_entity.type
_entity.pdbx_description
1 polymer ?
#
loop_
_entity_poly.entity_id
_entity_poly.type
_entity_poly.pdbx_seq_one_letter_code
_entity_poly.pdbx_strand_id
1 'polypeptide(L)' 'MEGIRWGAVTYLDDLFLVNPLPNSYFTRDSSINIADDVILSHMGKPYRQREPLLMKYIHRAADEYRDNPTQDFYSMEC' A
#
# COMPACT_ATOMS: atom_id res chain seq x y z
N MET A 1 -19.66 -1.65 -24.83
CA MET A 1 -18.45 -2.13 -24.16
C MET A 1 -17.95 -1.03 -23.24
N GLU A 2 -18.50 -0.93 -22.03
CA GLU A 2 -17.88 -0.12 -20.97
C GLU A 2 -16.98 -1.06 -20.18
N GLY A 3 -15.67 -0.82 -20.23
CA GLY A 3 -14.73 -1.57 -19.41
C GLY A 3 -15.02 -1.28 -17.93
N ILE A 4 -15.22 -2.32 -17.14
CA ILE A 4 -15.32 -2.22 -15.68
C ILE A 4 -14.06 -1.51 -15.18
N ARG A 5 -14.20 -0.27 -14.70
CA ARG A 5 -13.10 0.38 -13.99
C ARG A 5 -12.95 -0.37 -12.67
N TRP A 6 -11.85 -1.09 -12.48
CA TRP A 6 -11.58 -1.86 -11.26
C TRP A 6 -11.70 -1.01 -9.97
N GLY A 7 -11.35 0.28 -10.04
CA GLY A 7 -11.56 1.23 -8.95
C GLY A 7 -13.03 1.62 -8.69
N ALA A 8 -13.97 1.33 -9.58
CA ALA A 8 -15.39 1.58 -9.31
C ALA A 8 -16.01 0.51 -8.39
N VAL A 9 -15.49 -0.72 -8.43
CA VAL A 9 -15.94 -1.83 -7.57
C VAL A 9 -15.67 -1.55 -6.10
N THR A 10 -14.63 -0.76 -5.79
CA THR A 10 -14.25 -0.38 -4.41
C THR A 10 -15.15 0.68 -3.78
N TYR A 11 -16.19 1.14 -4.49
CA TYR A 11 -17.20 2.08 -3.98
C TYR A 11 -18.58 1.42 -3.79
N LEU A 12 -18.68 0.11 -4.01
CA LEU A 12 -19.91 -0.65 -3.77
C LEU A 12 -19.92 -1.14 -2.32
N ASP A 13 -20.06 -0.18 -1.40
CA ASP A 13 -19.91 -0.41 0.04
C ASP A 13 -20.94 -1.40 0.62
N ASP A 14 -22.07 -1.62 -0.07
CA ASP A 14 -23.13 -2.54 0.37
C ASP A 14 -22.84 -4.02 0.04
N LEU A 15 -21.79 -4.32 -0.74
CA LEU A 15 -21.49 -5.69 -1.20
C LEU A 15 -20.35 -6.37 -0.41
N PHE A 16 -19.41 -5.58 0.13
CA PHE A 16 -18.20 -6.10 0.77
C PHE A 16 -18.09 -5.61 2.20
N LEU A 17 -17.94 -6.54 3.15
CA LEU A 17 -17.58 -6.20 4.54
C LEU A 17 -16.23 -5.46 4.59
N VAL A 18 -15.31 -5.82 3.69
CA VAL A 18 -14.01 -5.18 3.51
C VAL A 18 -13.80 -4.97 2.02
N ASN A 19 -13.74 -3.71 1.58
CA ASN A 19 -13.54 -3.39 0.17
C ASN A 19 -12.23 -4.01 -0.36
N PRO A 20 -12.25 -4.62 -1.56
CA PRO A 20 -11.07 -5.23 -2.15
C PRO A 20 -10.00 -4.19 -2.47
N LEU A 21 -8.75 -4.63 -2.60
CA LEU A 21 -7.61 -3.81 -3.01
C LEU A 21 -7.12 -4.29 -4.39
N PRO A 22 -7.87 -4.03 -5.48
CA PRO A 22 -7.53 -4.56 -6.81
C PRO A 22 -6.19 -4.04 -7.33
N ASN A 23 -5.75 -2.89 -6.84
CA ASN A 23 -4.52 -2.26 -7.24
C ASN A 23 -3.29 -2.77 -6.47
N SER A 24 -3.46 -3.65 -5.47
CA SER A 24 -2.32 -4.21 -4.71
C SER A 24 -1.37 -5.05 -5.56
N TYR A 25 -1.80 -5.53 -6.73
CA TYR A 25 -0.89 -6.14 -7.70
C TYR A 25 0.12 -5.15 -8.28
N PHE A 26 -0.20 -3.85 -8.30
CA PHE A 26 0.72 -2.78 -8.70
C PHE A 26 1.54 -2.30 -7.49
N THR A 27 2.48 -3.14 -7.06
CA THR A 27 3.26 -2.97 -5.83
C THR A 27 4.06 -1.66 -5.78
N ARG A 28 4.51 -1.16 -6.94
CA ARG A 28 5.37 0.03 -7.07
C ARG A 28 4.80 1.30 -6.43
N ASP A 29 3.48 1.45 -6.41
CA ASP A 29 2.86 2.67 -5.88
C ASP A 29 2.74 2.63 -4.35
N SER A 30 2.63 1.45 -3.74
CA SER A 30 2.36 1.29 -2.31
C SER A 30 3.59 1.50 -1.44
N SER A 31 4.77 1.13 -1.96
CA SER A 31 6.06 1.32 -1.32
C SER A 31 7.16 1.50 -2.37
N ILE A 32 8.10 2.38 -2.10
CA ILE A 32 9.25 2.66 -2.97
C ILE A 32 10.52 2.45 -2.15
N ASN A 33 11.35 1.49 -2.53
CA ASN A 33 12.64 1.27 -1.87
C ASN A 33 13.66 2.28 -2.40
N ILE A 34 14.39 2.93 -1.48
CA ILE A 34 15.48 3.85 -1.78
C ILE A 34 16.69 3.39 -0.97
N ALA A 35 17.70 2.90 -1.68
CA ALA A 35 18.83 2.21 -1.04
C ALA A 35 18.33 1.12 -0.08
N ASP A 36 18.69 1.20 1.20
CA ASP A 36 18.35 0.23 2.24
C ASP A 36 17.03 0.55 2.96
N ASP A 37 16.38 1.66 2.61
CA ASP A 37 15.18 2.18 3.28
C ASP A 37 13.97 2.22 2.33
N VAL A 38 12.82 2.63 2.88
CA VAL A 38 11.54 2.61 2.16
C VAL A 38 10.81 3.95 2.29
N ILE A 39 10.05 4.31 1.27
CA ILE A 39 8.97 5.29 1.37
C ILE A 39 7.66 4.51 1.40
N LEU A 40 6.90 4.63 2.48
CA LEU A 40 5.52 4.14 2.52
C LEU A 40 4.59 5.26 2.01
N SER A 41 4.02 5.05 0.82
CA SER A 41 3.34 6.11 0.08
C SER A 41 2.09 6.64 0.80
N HIS A 42 1.93 7.97 0.83
CA HIS A 42 0.65 8.60 1.21
C HIS A 42 -0.27 8.73 -0.01
N MET A 43 -1.11 7.73 -0.22
CA MET A 43 -1.91 7.59 -1.45
C MET A 43 -2.98 8.67 -1.60
N GLY A 44 -3.04 9.31 -2.78
CA GLY A 44 -4.00 10.38 -3.06
C GLY A 44 -5.45 9.93 -3.29
N LYS A 45 -5.69 8.63 -3.58
CA LYS A 45 -7.04 8.08 -3.76
C LYS A 45 -7.50 7.36 -2.49
N PRO A 46 -8.67 7.71 -1.90
CA PRO A 46 -9.11 7.13 -0.63
C PRO A 46 -9.13 5.58 -0.60
N TYR A 47 -9.64 4.95 -1.66
CA TYR A 47 -9.69 3.48 -1.75
C TYR A 47 -8.31 2.80 -1.83
N ARG A 48 -7.26 3.56 -2.16
CA ARG A 48 -5.87 3.07 -2.23
C ARG A 48 -5.07 3.31 -0.94
N GLN A 49 -5.58 4.13 -0.02
CA GLN A 49 -4.86 4.48 1.23
C GLN A 49 -4.58 3.28 2.14
N ARG A 50 -5.31 2.18 1.93
CA ARG A 50 -5.10 0.91 2.65
C ARG A 50 -3.97 0.06 2.07
N GLU A 51 -3.54 0.29 0.83
CA GLU A 51 -2.51 -0.53 0.17
C GLU A 51 -1.14 -0.44 0.88
N PRO A 52 -0.62 0.76 1.24
CA PRO A 52 0.67 0.89 1.93
C PRO A 52 0.71 0.24 3.32
N LEU A 53 -0.44 0.02 3.97
CA LEU A 53 -0.50 -0.67 5.26
C LEU A 53 0.05 -2.10 5.16
N LEU A 54 -0.18 -2.78 4.02
CA LEU A 54 0.36 -4.12 3.80
C LEU A 54 1.89 -4.09 3.83
N MET A 55 2.50 -3.13 3.12
CA MET A 55 3.95 -2.99 3.06
C MET A 55 4.52 -2.56 4.41
N LYS A 56 3.86 -1.64 5.13
CA LYS A 56 4.26 -1.23 6.48
C LYS A 56 4.48 -2.42 7.41
N TYR A 57 3.56 -3.39 7.40
CA TYR A 57 3.67 -4.55 8.28
C TYR A 57 4.65 -5.60 7.78
N ILE A 58 4.85 -5.73 6.46
CA ILE A 58 5.92 -6.57 5.91
C ILE A 58 7.28 -6.04 6.35
N HIS A 59 7.57 -4.76 6.10
CA HIS A 59 8.82 -4.10 6.50
C HIS A 59 9.05 -4.15 8.02
N ARG A 60 7.99 -4.14 8.83
CA ARG A 60 8.08 -4.18 10.29
C ARG A 60 8.26 -5.58 10.88
N ALA A 61 7.65 -6.60 10.26
CA ALA A 61 7.43 -7.88 10.94
C ALA A 61 7.90 -9.11 10.16
N ALA A 62 8.21 -9.00 8.87
CA ALA A 62 8.74 -10.13 8.12
C ALA A 62 10.19 -10.41 8.49
N ASP A 63 10.57 -11.69 8.50
CA ASP A 63 11.90 -12.14 8.90
C ASP A 63 13.02 -11.54 8.04
N GLU A 64 12.71 -11.20 6.79
CA GLU A 64 13.64 -10.57 5.84
C GLU A 64 14.19 -9.22 6.33
N TYR A 65 13.42 -8.49 7.15
CA TYR A 65 13.80 -7.17 7.69
C TYR A 65 14.21 -7.22 9.16
N ARG A 66 14.33 -8.41 9.75
CA ARG A 66 14.64 -8.58 11.18
C ARG A 66 16.00 -8.01 11.55
N ASP A 67 17.02 -8.37 10.77
CA ASP A 67 18.42 -8.02 11.05
C ASP A 67 18.81 -6.66 10.47
N ASN A 68 18.09 -6.20 9.45
CA ASN A 68 18.28 -4.89 8.83
C ASN A 68 16.92 -4.19 8.63
N PRO A 69 16.37 -3.55 9.68
CA PRO A 69 15.07 -2.90 9.60
C PRO A 69 15.14 -1.64 8.73
N THR A 70 14.19 -1.51 7.80
CA THR A 70 14.06 -0.31 6.96
C THR A 70 13.45 0.84 7.74
N GLN A 71 13.90 2.07 7.49
CA GLN A 71 13.26 3.30 7.94
C GLN A 71 12.27 3.81 6.88
N ASP A 72 11.16 4.40 7.33
CA ASP A 72 10.19 5.06 6.44
C ASP A 72 10.54 6.54 6.25
N PHE A 73 11.12 6.86 5.11
CA PHE A 73 11.55 8.21 4.73
C PHE A 73 10.42 9.23 4.63
N TYR A 74 9.17 8.81 4.43
CA TYR A 74 8.05 9.75 4.45
C TYR A 74 7.73 10.25 5.86
N SER A 75 7.93 9.37 6.85
CA SER A 75 7.63 9.63 8.26
C SER A 75 8.80 10.21 9.05
N MET A 76 9.97 10.34 8.43
CA MET A 76 11.11 11.01 9.03
C MET A 76 10.75 12.49 9.24
N GLU A 77 10.65 12.90 10.50
CA GLU A 77 10.64 14.32 10.85
C GLU A 77 12.01 14.89 10.47
N CYS A 78 12.02 15.86 9.55
CA CYS A 78 13.18 16.71 9.31
C CYS A 78 13.42 17.66 10.49
#